data_AF-A0A1I2AXF1-F1
#
_entry.id   AF-A0A1I2AXF1-F1
#
_cell.length_a   1.000
_cell.length_b   1.000
_cell.length_c   1.000
_cell.angle_alpha   90.00
_cell.angle_beta   90.00
_cell.angle_gamma   90.00
#
_symmetry.space_group_name_H-M   'P 1'
#
loop_
_entity.id
_entity.type
_entity.pdbx_description
1 polymer ?
#
loop_
_entity_poly.entity_id
_entity_poly.type
_entity_poly.pdbx_seq_one_letter_code
_entity_poly.pdbx_strand_id
1 'polypeptide(L)'
;MNKDYRLMRTKILTLTLFFGIGIVLFAQDNRFEQGNEYYSQSEYEKAIEMYQSILQSGLESAAVYYNLGNAFYKSGKLPEAILNYERALLLSPQDNDIRYNLELAYEQTADKIDKIELFFLTKWFTSIRNLNDSDGWAIYSIVTFIIFLIGAGFYLFGKNSGTKKVAFSAAIIFLLSTITFYGFSSYQKDKLVNRTHAIIFTPTVNIKSSPDQSGTNLFVLHQGTKVELISKLGEWWNIRLEDGNEGWIHESDIEII
;
A
#
# COMPACT_ATOMS: atom_id res chain seq x y z
N MET A 1 10.98 34.87 46.09
CA MET A 1 10.46 34.76 44.70
C MET A 1 11.14 33.60 43.96
N ASN A 2 11.03 32.33 44.44
CA ASN A 2 11.70 31.19 43.76
C ASN A 2 11.31 29.76 44.23
N LYS A 3 10.06 29.52 44.66
CA LYS A 3 9.58 28.15 44.98
C LYS A 3 8.46 27.67 44.04
N ASP A 4 7.61 28.57 43.56
CA ASP A 4 6.44 28.17 42.74
C ASP A 4 6.78 27.75 41.31
N TYR A 5 7.85 28.28 40.72
CA TYR A 5 8.30 27.90 39.37
C TYR A 5 8.86 26.46 39.29
N ARG A 6 9.41 25.92 40.38
CA ARG A 6 9.89 24.52 40.40
C ARG A 6 8.74 23.53 40.49
N LEU A 7 7.67 23.85 41.24
CA LEU A 7 6.50 22.98 41.35
C LEU A 7 5.70 22.86 40.04
N MET A 8 5.63 23.93 39.24
CA MET A 8 4.94 23.92 37.95
C MET A 8 5.69 23.09 36.90
N ARG A 9 7.03 23.13 36.90
CA ARG A 9 7.88 22.37 35.96
C ARG A 9 7.83 20.87 36.21
N THR A 10 7.74 20.44 37.48
CA THR A 10 7.58 19.03 37.83
C THR A 10 6.17 18.52 37.53
N LYS A 11 5.13 19.34 37.71
CA LYS A 11 3.75 18.97 37.35
C LYS A 11 3.52 18.84 35.83
N ILE A 12 4.18 19.67 35.02
CA ILE A 12 4.14 19.56 33.54
C ILE A 12 4.95 18.34 33.04
N LEU A 13 6.02 17.96 33.73
CA LEU A 13 6.79 16.73 33.44
C LEU A 13 6.08 15.44 33.90
N THR A 14 5.22 15.49 34.92
CA THR A 14 4.42 14.33 35.34
C THR A 14 3.10 14.18 34.57
N LEU A 15 2.62 15.22 33.88
CA LEU A 15 1.37 15.16 33.10
C LEU A 15 1.58 14.63 31.66
N THR A 16 2.83 14.52 31.20
CA THR A 16 3.18 14.01 29.86
C THR A 16 3.51 12.51 29.85
N LEU A 17 3.43 11.82 30.99
CA LEU A 17 3.79 10.40 31.13
C LEU A 17 2.59 9.45 31.24
N PHE A 18 1.45 9.81 30.64
CA PHE A 18 0.27 8.94 30.54
C PHE A 18 -0.22 8.92 29.09
N PHE A 19 0.66 8.53 28.16
CA PHE A 19 0.26 8.23 26.79
C PHE A 19 0.31 6.71 26.59
N GLY A 20 -0.86 6.09 26.63
CA GLY A 20 -1.23 4.92 25.85
C GLY A 20 -0.47 3.62 26.11
N ILE A 21 -0.90 2.86 27.12
CA ILE A 21 -0.95 1.40 26.97
C ILE A 21 -2.42 1.03 26.95
N GLY A 22 -3.07 1.30 25.82
CA GLY A 22 -4.28 0.59 25.47
C GLY A 22 -3.86 -0.79 25.01
N ILE A 23 -4.02 -1.80 25.86
CA ILE A 23 -3.94 -3.19 25.42
C ILE A 23 -5.17 -3.39 24.54
N VAL A 24 -5.01 -3.20 23.24
CA VAL A 24 -5.99 -3.70 22.28
C VAL A 24 -5.79 -5.21 22.28
N LEU A 25 -6.66 -5.92 23.01
CA LEU A 25 -6.85 -7.34 22.81
C LEU A 25 -7.41 -7.51 21.40
N PHE A 26 -6.54 -7.70 20.41
CA PHE A 26 -6.96 -8.18 19.11
C PHE A 26 -7.49 -9.59 19.34
N ALA A 27 -8.81 -9.76 19.33
CA ALA A 27 -9.41 -11.08 19.20
C ALA A 27 -8.93 -11.62 17.84
N GLN A 28 -8.05 -12.63 17.88
CA GLN A 28 -7.61 -13.32 16.68
C GLN A 28 -8.84 -13.94 16.04
N ASP A 29 -9.13 -13.57 14.79
CA ASP A 29 -10.27 -14.13 14.07
C ASP A 29 -10.01 -15.62 13.86
N ASN A 30 -10.75 -16.47 14.57
CA ASN A 30 -10.62 -17.93 14.51
C ASN A 30 -10.72 -18.45 13.06
N ARG A 31 -11.39 -17.71 12.16
CA ARG A 31 -11.50 -18.05 10.74
C ARG A 31 -10.16 -17.99 10.03
N PHE A 32 -9.24 -17.12 10.45
CA PHE A 32 -7.90 -17.04 9.86
C PHE A 32 -7.11 -18.31 10.13
N GLU A 33 -7.13 -18.80 11.38
CA GLU A 33 -6.46 -20.04 11.73
C GLU A 33 -7.11 -21.27 11.10
N GLN A 34 -8.45 -21.30 11.00
CA GLN A 34 -9.14 -22.36 10.24
C GLN A 34 -8.76 -22.33 8.76
N GLY A 35 -8.63 -21.14 8.17
CA GLY A 35 -8.12 -20.98 6.81
C GLY A 35 -6.71 -21.54 6.64
N ASN A 36 -5.81 -21.25 7.58
CA ASN A 36 -4.44 -21.79 7.59
C ASN A 36 -4.44 -23.31 7.73
N GLU A 37 -5.30 -23.86 8.58
CA GLU A 37 -5.44 -25.29 8.79
C GLU A 37 -5.91 -25.99 7.50
N TYR A 38 -7.00 -25.53 6.90
CA TYR A 38 -7.48 -26.05 5.61
C TYR A 38 -6.42 -25.94 4.52
N TYR A 39 -5.70 -24.81 4.46
CA TYR A 39 -4.60 -24.63 3.51
C TYR A 39 -3.50 -25.67 3.70
N SER A 40 -3.10 -25.93 4.95
CA SER A 40 -2.07 -26.93 5.29
C SER A 40 -2.50 -28.36 4.93
N GLN A 41 -3.80 -28.64 4.96
CA GLN A 41 -4.42 -29.90 4.53
C GLN A 41 -4.65 -29.98 3.02
N SER A 42 -4.22 -28.96 2.26
CA SER A 42 -4.47 -28.81 0.82
C SER A 42 -5.95 -28.69 0.43
N GLU A 43 -6.82 -28.37 1.40
CA GLU A 43 -8.24 -28.09 1.20
C GLU A 43 -8.45 -26.62 0.81
N TYR A 44 -7.89 -26.24 -0.34
CA TYR A 44 -7.75 -24.83 -0.75
C TYR A 44 -9.10 -24.11 -0.90
N GLU A 45 -10.15 -24.78 -1.39
CA GLU A 45 -11.48 -24.18 -1.53
C GLU A 45 -12.08 -23.78 -0.17
N LYS A 46 -11.88 -24.59 0.88
CA LYS A 46 -12.32 -24.24 2.23
C LYS A 46 -11.48 -23.14 2.84
N ALA A 47 -10.17 -23.14 2.58
CA ALA A 47 -9.30 -22.04 2.98
C ALA A 47 -9.75 -20.71 2.35
N ILE A 48 -10.07 -20.72 1.06
CA ILE A 48 -10.64 -19.57 0.33
C ILE A 48 -11.91 -19.07 1.01
N GLU A 49 -12.86 -19.97 1.32
CA GLU A 49 -14.11 -19.61 1.99
C GLU A 49 -13.86 -18.91 3.33
N MET A 50 -12.95 -19.45 4.15
CA MET A 50 -12.60 -18.87 5.43
C MET A 50 -12.01 -17.47 5.28
N TYR A 51 -11.01 -17.28 4.42
CA TYR A 51 -10.41 -15.96 4.21
C TYR A 51 -11.38 -14.95 3.60
N GLN A 52 -12.20 -15.36 2.63
CA GLN A 52 -13.25 -14.50 2.05
C GLN A 52 -14.26 -14.06 3.11
N SER A 53 -14.64 -14.94 4.04
CA SER A 53 -15.57 -14.56 5.11
C SER A 53 -14.98 -13.48 6.03
N ILE A 54 -13.66 -13.46 6.25
CA ILE A 54 -12.98 -12.40 7.01
C ILE A 54 -13.11 -11.06 6.27
N LEU A 55 -12.83 -11.05 4.97
CA LEU A 55 -12.98 -9.86 4.13
C LEU A 55 -14.45 -9.38 4.08
N GLN A 56 -15.42 -10.29 4.03
CA GLN A 56 -16.86 -9.94 4.08
C GLN A 56 -17.27 -9.26 5.39
N SER A 57 -16.54 -9.49 6.49
CA SER A 57 -16.75 -8.77 7.75
C SER A 57 -16.06 -7.40 7.81
N GLY A 58 -15.47 -6.95 6.70
CA GLY A 58 -14.74 -5.68 6.60
C GLY A 58 -13.34 -5.71 7.21
N LEU A 59 -12.85 -6.89 7.59
CA LEU A 59 -11.52 -7.07 8.15
C LEU A 59 -10.52 -7.31 7.02
N GLU A 60 -9.91 -6.24 6.54
CA GLU A 60 -8.86 -6.30 5.52
C GLU A 60 -7.47 -6.28 6.18
N SER A 61 -6.57 -7.14 5.70
CA SER A 61 -5.17 -7.10 6.08
C SER A 61 -4.30 -7.73 4.99
N ALA A 62 -3.02 -7.33 4.95
CA ALA A 62 -2.05 -7.93 4.02
C ALA A 62 -1.98 -9.45 4.18
N ALA A 63 -2.04 -9.96 5.42
CA ALA A 63 -1.97 -11.39 5.71
C ALA A 63 -3.19 -12.15 5.17
N VAL A 64 -4.41 -11.62 5.30
CA VAL A 64 -5.62 -12.26 4.75
C VAL A 64 -5.56 -12.33 3.24
N TYR A 65 -5.22 -11.21 2.58
CA TYR A 65 -5.08 -11.18 1.13
C TYR A 65 -3.95 -12.07 0.63
N TYR A 66 -2.79 -12.09 1.28
CA TYR A 66 -1.67 -12.94 0.91
C TYR A 66 -2.02 -14.44 0.99
N ASN A 67 -2.66 -14.87 2.09
CA ASN A 67 -3.05 -16.27 2.24
C ASN A 67 -4.21 -16.67 1.32
N LEU A 68 -5.14 -15.75 1.06
CA LEU A 68 -6.17 -15.96 0.05
C LEU A 68 -5.55 -16.09 -1.35
N GLY A 69 -4.57 -15.26 -1.68
CA GLY A 69 -3.78 -15.36 -2.91
C GLY A 69 -3.05 -16.70 -3.04
N ASN A 70 -2.42 -17.16 -1.96
CA ASN A 70 -1.78 -18.48 -1.90
C ASN A 70 -2.77 -19.62 -2.14
N ALA A 71 -3.97 -19.55 -1.55
CA ALA A 71 -5.00 -20.57 -1.73
C ALA A 71 -5.52 -20.59 -3.18
N PHE A 72 -5.81 -19.41 -3.75
CA PHE A 72 -6.20 -19.30 -5.16
C PHE A 72 -5.12 -19.82 -6.12
N TYR A 73 -3.86 -19.47 -5.86
CA TYR A 73 -2.72 -19.93 -6.65
C TYR A 73 -2.64 -21.46 -6.65
N LYS A 74 -2.78 -22.10 -5.48
CA LYS A 74 -2.76 -23.56 -5.36
C LYS A 74 -3.99 -24.25 -5.96
N SER A 75 -5.15 -23.59 -6.00
CA SER A 75 -6.34 -24.04 -6.72
C SER A 75 -6.29 -23.78 -8.23
N GLY A 76 -5.20 -23.22 -8.78
CA GLY A 76 -5.07 -22.92 -10.21
C GLY A 76 -5.88 -21.71 -10.68
N LYS A 77 -6.39 -20.90 -9.75
CA LYS A 77 -7.18 -19.68 -10.01
C LYS A 77 -6.25 -18.47 -10.06
N LEU A 78 -5.51 -18.39 -11.17
CA LEU A 78 -4.38 -17.46 -11.30
C LEU A 78 -4.78 -15.98 -11.23
N PRO A 79 -5.84 -15.49 -11.93
CA PRO A 79 -6.25 -14.08 -11.85
C PRO A 79 -6.62 -13.65 -10.43
N GLU A 80 -7.35 -14.50 -9.70
CA GLU A 80 -7.71 -14.27 -8.30
C GLU A 80 -6.48 -14.23 -7.40
N ALA A 81 -5.50 -15.11 -7.64
CA ALA A 81 -4.25 -15.09 -6.89
C ALA A 81 -3.50 -13.77 -7.06
N ILE A 82 -3.31 -13.34 -8.30
CA ILE A 82 -2.62 -12.08 -8.65
C ILE A 82 -3.35 -10.89 -8.02
N LEU A 83 -4.67 -10.81 -8.15
CA LEU A 83 -5.48 -9.74 -7.57
C LEU A 83 -5.27 -9.64 -6.05
N ASN A 84 -5.31 -10.77 -5.35
CA ASN A 84 -5.16 -10.78 -3.90
C ASN A 84 -3.72 -10.49 -3.47
N TYR A 85 -2.71 -10.95 -4.20
CA TYR A 85 -1.32 -10.56 -3.93
C TYR A 85 -1.07 -9.07 -4.16
N GLU A 86 -1.64 -8.47 -5.21
CA GLU A 86 -1.57 -7.03 -5.45
C GLU A 86 -2.23 -6.23 -4.32
N ARG A 87 -3.42 -6.66 -3.86
CA ARG A 87 -4.10 -6.10 -2.68
C ARG A 87 -3.24 -6.21 -1.42
N ALA A 88 -2.62 -7.36 -1.21
CA ALA A 88 -1.72 -7.58 -0.08
C ALA A 88 -0.50 -6.64 -0.13
N LEU A 89 0.10 -6.48 -1.32
CA LEU A 89 1.28 -5.64 -1.53
C LEU A 89 0.98 -4.14 -1.35
N LEU A 90 -0.25 -3.70 -1.65
CA LEU A 90 -0.67 -2.33 -1.38
C LEU A 90 -0.66 -2.02 0.12
N LEU A 91 -1.06 -2.98 0.95
CA LEU A 91 -1.08 -2.87 2.40
C LEU A 91 0.30 -3.09 3.04
N SER A 92 1.14 -3.94 2.44
CA SER A 92 2.49 -4.25 2.93
C SER A 92 3.53 -4.13 1.81
N PRO A 93 3.87 -2.90 1.37
CA PRO A 93 4.72 -2.66 0.19
C PRO A 93 6.16 -3.16 0.33
N GLN A 94 6.63 -3.37 1.57
CA GLN A 94 7.95 -3.88 1.91
C GLN A 94 8.03 -5.42 1.98
N ASP A 95 6.91 -6.13 1.84
CA ASP A 95 6.87 -7.58 2.01
C ASP A 95 7.50 -8.31 0.82
N ASN A 96 8.57 -9.05 1.08
CA ASN A 96 9.30 -9.78 0.05
C ASN A 96 8.60 -11.09 -0.36
N ASP A 97 7.86 -11.73 0.55
CA ASP A 97 7.16 -12.98 0.26
C ASP A 97 5.96 -12.71 -0.65
N ILE A 98 5.21 -11.64 -0.38
CA ILE A 98 4.14 -11.16 -1.26
C ILE A 98 4.71 -10.85 -2.66
N ARG A 99 5.81 -10.08 -2.73
CA ARG A 99 6.43 -9.70 -4.00
C ARG A 99 6.90 -10.93 -4.79
N TYR A 100 7.55 -11.87 -4.13
CA TYR A 100 8.04 -13.09 -4.73
C TYR A 100 6.90 -13.96 -5.28
N ASN A 101 5.85 -14.19 -4.50
CA ASN A 101 4.71 -15.00 -4.96
C ASN A 101 3.91 -14.31 -6.07
N LEU A 102 3.78 -12.98 -6.02
CA LEU A 102 3.17 -12.20 -7.08
C LEU A 102 3.97 -12.31 -8.39
N GLU A 103 5.29 -12.21 -8.32
CA GLU A 103 6.16 -12.36 -9.48
C GLU A 103 6.09 -13.77 -10.06
N LEU A 104 6.10 -14.80 -9.21
CA LEU A 104 5.88 -16.18 -9.62
C LEU A 104 4.51 -16.40 -10.29
N ALA A 105 3.46 -15.71 -9.82
CA ALA A 105 2.15 -15.74 -10.45
C ALA A 105 2.15 -15.04 -11.82
N TYR A 106 2.82 -13.89 -11.96
CA TYR A 106 3.01 -13.21 -13.24
C TYR A 106 3.87 -14.02 -14.23
N GLU A 107 4.80 -14.84 -13.75
CA GLU A 107 5.54 -15.76 -14.64
C GLU A 107 4.62 -16.80 -15.31
N GLN A 108 3.44 -17.08 -14.73
CA GLN A 108 2.46 -18.02 -15.28
C GLN A 108 1.41 -17.38 -16.19
N THR A 109 1.34 -16.04 -16.28
CA THR A 109 0.42 -15.37 -17.21
C THR A 109 0.84 -15.57 -18.65
N ALA A 110 -0.15 -15.59 -19.56
CA ALA A 110 0.11 -15.74 -20.99
C ALA A 110 0.79 -14.50 -21.59
N ASP A 111 0.34 -13.30 -21.18
CA ASP A 111 0.90 -12.06 -21.69
C ASP A 111 2.23 -11.74 -21.00
N LYS A 112 3.28 -11.58 -21.80
CA LYS A 112 4.59 -11.08 -21.36
C LYS A 112 4.75 -9.66 -21.89
N ILE A 113 4.34 -8.70 -21.08
CA ILE A 113 4.42 -7.28 -21.41
C ILE A 113 5.78 -6.77 -20.98
N ASP A 114 6.52 -6.18 -21.91
CA ASP A 114 7.82 -5.59 -21.63
C ASP A 114 7.64 -4.35 -20.74
N LYS A 115 8.28 -4.38 -19.57
CA LYS A 115 8.34 -3.22 -18.67
C LYS A 115 9.22 -2.16 -19.31
N ILE A 116 8.69 -0.95 -19.49
CA ILE A 116 9.54 0.20 -19.81
C ILE A 116 10.63 0.31 -18.74
N GLU A 117 11.89 0.29 -19.15
CA GLU A 117 13.01 0.42 -18.23
C GLU A 117 12.96 1.78 -17.53
N LEU A 118 12.55 1.74 -16.26
CA LEU A 118 12.55 2.91 -15.41
C LEU A 118 13.98 3.37 -15.12
N PHE A 119 14.20 4.69 -15.17
CA PHE A 119 15.44 5.34 -14.77
C PHE A 119 15.87 4.93 -13.35
N PHE A 120 17.16 4.72 -13.10
CA PHE A 120 17.62 4.15 -11.83
C PHE A 120 17.20 4.97 -10.60
N LEU A 121 17.12 6.32 -10.70
CA LEU A 121 16.65 7.15 -9.58
C LEU A 121 15.17 6.93 -9.28
N THR A 122 14.33 6.62 -10.26
CA THR A 122 12.91 6.36 -10.00
C THR A 122 12.72 5.00 -9.32
N LYS A 123 13.52 3.99 -9.70
CA LYS A 123 13.60 2.71 -9.00
C LYS A 123 14.06 2.91 -7.55
N TRP A 124 15.20 3.57 -7.35
CA TRP A 124 15.76 3.86 -6.02
C TRP A 124 14.78 4.63 -5.13
N PHE A 125 14.15 5.68 -5.65
CA PHE A 125 13.18 6.47 -4.90
C PHE A 125 11.93 5.65 -4.56
N THR A 126 11.46 4.81 -5.48
CA THR A 126 10.34 3.90 -5.23
C THR A 126 10.69 2.87 -4.17
N SER A 127 11.91 2.33 -4.19
CA SER A 127 12.39 1.43 -3.14
C SER A 127 12.37 2.09 -1.76
N ILE A 128 12.85 3.33 -1.65
CA ILE A 128 12.81 4.08 -0.38
C ILE A 128 11.37 4.25 0.11
N ARG A 129 10.48 4.70 -0.76
CA ARG A 129 9.09 4.93 -0.41
C ARG A 129 8.36 3.66 0.02
N ASN A 130 8.70 2.53 -0.60
CA ASN A 130 8.11 1.23 -0.28
C ASN A 130 8.72 0.56 0.97
N LEU A 131 9.68 1.19 1.67
CA LEU A 131 10.22 0.66 2.93
C LEU A 131 9.19 0.63 4.06
N ASN A 132 8.08 1.38 3.91
CA ASN A 132 7.04 1.45 4.92
C ASN A 132 5.67 1.68 4.27
N ASP A 133 4.61 1.38 5.02
CA ASP A 133 3.25 1.68 4.64
C ASP A 133 2.87 3.15 4.95
N SER A 134 1.62 3.51 4.65
CA SER A 134 1.09 4.85 4.89
C SER A 134 1.19 5.28 6.36
N ASP A 135 0.91 4.37 7.28
CA ASP A 135 0.78 4.66 8.71
C ASP A 135 2.15 4.81 9.36
N GLY A 136 3.10 3.95 8.99
CA GLY A 136 4.50 4.06 9.40
C GLY A 136 5.14 5.37 8.94
N TRP A 137 4.91 5.79 7.68
CA TRP A 137 5.35 7.11 7.21
C TRP A 137 4.68 8.27 7.94
N ALA A 138 3.39 8.14 8.28
CA ALA A 138 2.67 9.15 9.07
C ALA A 138 3.28 9.29 10.48
N ILE A 139 3.58 8.18 11.14
CA ILE A 139 4.24 8.16 12.45
C ILE A 139 5.60 8.87 12.38
N TYR A 140 6.43 8.55 11.38
CA TYR A 140 7.72 9.23 11.21
C TYR A 140 7.55 10.73 10.99
N SER A 141 6.57 11.14 10.17
CA SER A 141 6.25 12.55 9.96
C SER A 141 5.87 13.27 11.27
N ILE A 142 5.00 12.67 12.10
CA ILE A 142 4.59 13.23 13.39
C ILE A 142 5.78 13.33 14.35
N VAL A 143 6.59 12.28 14.45
CA VAL A 143 7.77 12.25 15.32
C VAL A 143 8.78 13.33 14.90
N THR A 144 9.10 13.43 13.61
CA THR A 144 10.01 14.49 13.13
C THR A 144 9.44 15.88 13.32
N PHE A 145 8.11 16.04 13.21
CA PHE A 145 7.46 17.33 13.47
C PHE A 145 7.56 17.74 14.95
N ILE A 146 7.38 16.80 15.88
CA ILE A 146 7.57 17.07 17.32
C ILE A 146 9.02 17.47 17.61
N ILE A 147 10.00 16.78 17.02
CA ILE A 147 11.43 17.12 17.18
C ILE A 147 11.71 18.51 16.60
N PHE A 148 11.12 18.84 15.44
CA PHE A 148 11.19 20.18 14.87
C PHE A 148 10.66 21.24 15.85
N LEU A 149 9.50 21.03 16.47
CA LEU A 149 8.93 21.97 17.44
C LEU A 149 9.82 22.15 18.67
N ILE A 150 10.42 21.07 19.16
CA ILE A 150 11.39 21.12 20.26
C ILE A 150 12.62 21.94 19.85
N GLY A 151 13.18 21.68 18.66
CA GLY A 151 14.31 22.42 18.11
C GLY A 151 14.01 23.91 17.92
N ALA A 152 12.81 24.24 17.40
CA ALA A 152 12.33 25.60 17.28
C ALA A 152 12.20 26.28 18.66
N GLY A 153 11.72 25.57 19.68
CA GLY A 153 11.70 26.04 21.07
C GLY A 153 13.10 26.37 21.60
N PHE A 154 14.08 25.48 21.39
CA PHE A 154 15.47 25.75 21.77
C PHE A 154 16.08 26.93 21.01
N TYR A 155 15.70 27.13 19.74
CA TYR A 155 16.10 28.29 18.97
C TYR A 155 15.48 29.58 19.53
N LEU A 156 14.19 29.61 19.86
CA LEU A 156 13.50 30.81 20.34
C LEU A 156 13.94 31.21 21.75
N PHE A 157 14.06 30.24 22.67
CA PHE A 157 14.32 30.50 24.09
C PHE A 157 15.77 30.25 24.52
N GLY A 158 16.62 29.78 23.61
CA GLY A 158 18.04 29.55 23.87
C GLY A 158 18.79 30.85 24.15
N LYS A 159 19.57 30.86 25.24
CA LYS A 159 20.38 32.01 25.66
C LYS A 159 21.73 32.09 24.94
N ASN A 160 22.26 30.97 24.45
CA ASN A 160 23.58 30.88 23.82
C ASN A 160 23.45 30.91 22.29
N SER A 161 24.18 31.81 21.61
CA SER A 161 24.18 31.92 20.15
C SER A 161 24.63 30.64 19.44
N GLY A 162 25.53 29.85 20.04
CA GLY A 162 25.96 28.57 19.49
C GLY A 162 24.82 27.54 19.46
N THR A 163 24.10 27.40 20.57
CA THR A 163 22.96 26.47 20.67
C THR A 163 21.83 26.88 19.74
N LYS A 164 21.59 28.19 19.55
CA LYS A 164 20.57 28.68 18.60
C LYS A 164 20.91 28.30 17.16
N LYS A 165 22.16 28.46 16.72
CA LYS A 165 22.57 28.08 15.35
C LYS A 165 22.37 26.59 15.09
N VAL A 166 22.81 25.74 16.01
CA VAL A 166 22.64 24.28 15.90
C VAL A 166 21.15 23.90 15.92
N ALA A 167 20.36 24.47 16.84
CA ALA A 167 18.93 24.20 16.93
C ALA A 167 18.17 24.64 15.67
N PHE A 168 18.55 25.78 15.07
CA PHE A 168 17.97 26.26 13.82
C PHE A 168 18.29 25.33 12.65
N SER A 169 19.56 24.95 12.48
CA SER A 169 19.96 24.02 11.42
C SER A 169 19.28 22.65 11.57
N ALA A 170 19.22 22.12 12.79
CA ALA A 170 18.52 20.87 13.08
C ALA A 170 17.01 20.98 12.80
N ALA A 171 16.37 22.09 13.20
CA ALA A 171 14.95 22.31 12.96
C ALA A 171 14.61 22.31 11.46
N ILE A 172 15.43 22.94 10.61
CA ILE A 172 15.23 22.90 9.16
C ILE A 172 15.29 21.46 8.63
N ILE A 173 16.29 20.67 9.07
CA ILE A 173 16.42 19.28 8.65
C ILE A 173 15.18 18.48 9.04
N PHE A 174 14.71 18.59 10.29
CA PHE A 174 13.53 17.86 10.74
C PHE A 174 12.24 18.33 10.07
N LEU A 175 12.13 19.61 9.71
CA LEU A 175 11.00 20.11 8.94
C LEU A 175 11.00 19.54 7.52
N LEU A 176 12.16 19.49 6.84
CA LEU A 176 12.28 18.87 5.51
C LEU A 176 11.98 17.38 5.55
N SER A 177 12.45 16.66 6.57
CA SER A 177 12.10 15.25 6.78
C SER A 177 10.60 15.06 7.00
N THR A 178 9.96 15.94 7.78
CA THR A 178 8.51 15.91 8.01
C THR A 178 7.73 16.03 6.71
N ILE A 179 8.09 17.00 5.86
CA ILE A 179 7.44 17.21 4.56
C ILE A 179 7.63 15.99 3.66
N THR A 180 8.83 15.41 3.66
CA THR A 180 9.15 14.22 2.85
C THR A 180 8.35 13.00 3.30
N PHE A 181 8.34 12.70 4.60
CA PHE A 181 7.59 11.57 5.16
C PHE A 181 6.08 11.75 5.03
N TYR A 182 5.57 12.97 5.20
CA TYR A 182 4.18 13.28 4.89
C TYR A 182 3.86 13.00 3.42
N GLY A 183 4.72 13.43 2.49
CA GLY A 183 4.56 13.13 1.06
C GLY A 183 4.54 11.63 0.76
N PHE A 184 5.41 10.84 1.41
CA PHE A 184 5.40 9.38 1.27
C PHE A 184 4.13 8.74 1.83
N SER A 185 3.69 9.17 3.02
CA SER A 185 2.45 8.72 3.64
C SER A 185 1.25 9.03 2.74
N SER A 186 1.11 10.28 2.27
CA SER A 186 0.05 10.68 1.36
C SER A 186 0.06 9.90 0.06
N TYR A 187 1.23 9.65 -0.54
CA TYR A 187 1.33 8.85 -1.76
C TYR A 187 0.91 7.39 -1.53
N GLN A 188 1.35 6.76 -0.45
CA GLN A 188 0.98 5.37 -0.16
C GLN A 188 -0.51 5.26 0.17
N LYS A 189 -1.06 6.25 0.87
CA LYS A 189 -2.50 6.34 1.14
C LYS A 189 -3.32 6.54 -0.13
N ASP A 190 -2.84 7.38 -1.05
CA ASP A 190 -3.46 7.62 -2.34
C ASP A 190 -3.58 6.31 -3.13
N LYS A 191 -2.52 5.51 -3.21
CA LYS A 191 -2.57 4.17 -3.83
C LYS A 191 -3.59 3.21 -3.21
N LEU A 192 -3.80 3.32 -1.90
CA LEU A 192 -4.76 2.47 -1.19
C LEU A 192 -6.22 2.90 -1.43
N VAL A 193 -6.47 4.20 -1.64
CA VAL A 193 -7.83 4.74 -1.79
C VAL A 193 -8.22 4.86 -3.26
N ASN A 194 -7.31 5.38 -4.09
CA ASN A 194 -7.49 5.59 -5.51
C ASN A 194 -6.89 4.40 -6.26
N ARG A 195 -7.66 3.30 -6.32
CA ARG A 195 -7.28 2.06 -7.01
C ARG A 195 -7.27 2.26 -8.54
N THR A 196 -6.12 2.64 -9.08
CA THR A 196 -5.94 2.95 -10.52
C THR A 196 -5.51 1.76 -11.36
N HIS A 197 -5.59 0.54 -10.84
CA HIS A 197 -5.15 -0.65 -11.56
C HIS A 197 -6.20 -1.75 -11.45
N ALA A 198 -6.24 -2.61 -12.45
CA ALA A 198 -7.12 -3.77 -12.49
C ALA A 198 -6.40 -4.99 -13.05
N ILE A 199 -6.96 -6.16 -12.79
CA ILE A 199 -6.55 -7.43 -13.36
C ILE A 199 -7.65 -7.90 -14.34
N ILE A 200 -7.25 -8.41 -15.50
CA ILE A 200 -8.19 -9.01 -16.46
C ILE A 200 -8.61 -10.40 -15.95
N PHE A 201 -9.91 -10.68 -15.93
CA PHE A 201 -10.47 -11.93 -15.42
C PHE A 201 -11.04 -12.84 -16.52
N THR A 202 -11.29 -12.31 -17.71
CA THR A 202 -11.73 -13.12 -18.84
C THR A 202 -10.56 -13.84 -19.51
N PRO A 203 -10.73 -15.11 -19.95
CA PRO A 203 -9.62 -15.89 -20.51
C PRO A 203 -8.91 -15.21 -21.68
N THR A 204 -9.67 -14.48 -22.50
CA THR A 204 -9.17 -13.72 -23.63
C THR A 204 -10.10 -12.54 -23.90
N VAL A 205 -9.55 -11.35 -24.11
CA VAL A 205 -10.30 -10.13 -24.40
C VAL A 205 -9.64 -9.34 -25.53
N ASN A 206 -10.47 -8.83 -26.44
CA ASN A 206 -10.00 -7.94 -27.52
C ASN A 206 -10.03 -6.50 -27.02
N ILE A 207 -8.87 -5.86 -26.98
CA ILE A 207 -8.76 -4.44 -26.64
C ILE A 207 -9.16 -3.59 -27.85
N LYS A 208 -10.06 -2.65 -27.61
CA LYS A 208 -10.74 -1.86 -28.66
C LYS A 208 -10.09 -0.49 -28.86
N SER A 209 -10.18 0.03 -30.08
CA SER A 209 -9.75 1.41 -30.40
C SER A 209 -10.68 2.48 -29.83
N SER A 210 -11.93 2.15 -29.56
CA SER A 210 -12.97 3.06 -29.10
C SER A 210 -13.88 2.37 -28.08
N PRO A 211 -14.57 3.13 -27.20
CA PRO A 211 -15.45 2.62 -26.14
C PRO A 211 -16.80 2.12 -26.68
N ASP A 212 -16.76 1.25 -27.68
CA ASP A 212 -17.94 0.67 -28.31
C ASP A 212 -17.61 -0.68 -28.95
N GLN A 213 -18.64 -1.53 -29.10
CA GLN A 213 -18.46 -2.88 -29.63
C GLN A 213 -17.99 -2.91 -31.10
N SER A 214 -18.31 -1.87 -31.88
CA SER A 214 -17.91 -1.75 -33.29
C SER A 214 -16.48 -1.24 -33.48
N GLY A 215 -15.82 -0.80 -32.40
CA GLY A 215 -14.42 -0.43 -32.40
C GLY A 215 -13.52 -1.53 -32.95
N THR A 216 -12.46 -1.12 -33.65
CA THR A 216 -11.46 -2.04 -34.20
C THR A 216 -10.69 -2.73 -33.08
N ASN A 217 -10.35 -4.01 -33.27
CA ASN A 217 -9.52 -4.74 -32.32
C ASN A 217 -8.06 -4.31 -32.52
N LEU A 218 -7.45 -3.74 -31.47
CA LEU A 218 -6.04 -3.31 -31.49
C LEU A 218 -5.10 -4.47 -31.20
N PHE A 219 -5.36 -5.20 -30.12
CA PHE A 219 -4.59 -6.36 -29.66
C PHE A 219 -5.43 -7.21 -28.71
N VAL A 220 -4.90 -8.37 -28.33
CA VAL A 220 -5.58 -9.35 -27.47
C VAL A 220 -4.80 -9.46 -26.17
N LEU A 221 -5.53 -9.46 -25.05
CA LEU A 221 -4.99 -9.75 -23.73
C LEU A 221 -5.68 -10.98 -23.12
N HIS A 222 -5.06 -11.54 -22.10
CA HIS A 222 -5.50 -12.73 -21.39
C HIS A 222 -5.70 -12.44 -19.91
N GLN A 223 -6.40 -13.36 -19.24
CA GLN A 223 -6.61 -13.29 -17.80
C GLN A 223 -5.29 -13.22 -17.01
N GLY A 224 -5.32 -12.53 -15.87
CA GLY A 224 -4.16 -12.31 -15.01
C GLY A 224 -3.30 -11.11 -15.43
N THR A 225 -3.55 -10.50 -16.59
CA THR A 225 -2.82 -9.31 -17.04
C THR A 225 -3.25 -8.08 -16.25
N LYS A 226 -2.26 -7.37 -15.71
CA LYS A 226 -2.45 -6.11 -14.98
C LYS A 226 -2.46 -4.93 -15.93
N VAL A 227 -3.41 -4.02 -15.71
CA VAL A 227 -3.60 -2.82 -16.52
C VAL A 227 -3.78 -1.59 -15.63
N GLU A 228 -3.30 -0.43 -16.07
CA GLU A 228 -3.59 0.88 -15.47
C GLU A 228 -4.92 1.40 -16.01
N LEU A 229 -5.79 1.92 -15.14
CA LEU A 229 -7.07 2.54 -15.46
C LEU A 229 -6.89 4.04 -15.66
N ILE A 230 -7.13 4.55 -16.86
CA ILE A 230 -6.90 5.96 -17.23
C ILE A 230 -8.19 6.78 -17.14
N SER A 231 -9.25 6.30 -17.77
CA SER A 231 -10.55 6.98 -17.77
C SER A 231 -11.70 6.01 -18.02
N LYS A 232 -12.92 6.40 -17.62
CA LYS A 232 -14.13 5.61 -17.81
C LYS A 232 -15.13 6.36 -18.69
N LEU A 233 -15.72 5.69 -19.66
CA LEU A 233 -16.84 6.19 -20.46
C LEU A 233 -17.95 5.13 -20.55
N GLY A 234 -19.07 5.37 -19.87
CA GLY A 234 -20.11 4.35 -19.74
C GLY A 234 -19.57 3.11 -19.04
N GLU A 235 -19.74 1.94 -19.65
CA GLU A 235 -19.26 0.63 -19.16
C GLU A 235 -17.85 0.29 -19.68
N TRP A 236 -17.16 1.25 -20.29
CA TRP A 236 -15.83 1.05 -20.88
C TRP A 236 -14.75 1.77 -20.10
N TRP A 237 -13.63 1.09 -19.88
CA TRP A 237 -12.41 1.66 -19.34
C TRP A 237 -11.39 1.84 -20.45
N ASN A 238 -10.81 3.03 -20.52
CA ASN A 238 -9.55 3.23 -21.22
C ASN A 238 -8.42 2.78 -20.30
N ILE A 239 -7.61 1.86 -20.79
CA ILE A 239 -6.53 1.22 -20.05
C ILE A 239 -5.18 1.50 -20.69
N ARG A 240 -4.13 1.44 -19.88
CA ARG A 240 -2.73 1.49 -20.33
C ARG A 240 -1.96 0.28 -19.82
N LEU A 241 -1.13 -0.29 -20.69
CA LEU A 241 -0.19 -1.36 -20.37
C LEU A 241 1.17 -0.82 -19.92
N GLU A 242 1.99 -1.68 -19.30
CA GLU A 242 3.33 -1.29 -18.84
C GLU A 242 4.30 -0.91 -19.97
N ASP A 243 4.02 -1.29 -21.21
CA ASP A 243 4.75 -0.91 -22.43
C ASP A 243 4.28 0.44 -23.02
N GLY A 244 3.22 1.04 -22.44
CA GLY A 244 2.63 2.30 -22.87
C GLY A 244 1.49 2.18 -23.89
N ASN A 245 1.16 0.97 -24.36
CA ASN A 245 0.03 0.76 -25.26
C ASN A 245 -1.29 1.04 -24.54
N GLU A 246 -2.22 1.68 -25.24
CA GLU A 246 -3.54 2.05 -24.71
C GLU A 246 -4.67 1.47 -25.55
N GLY A 247 -5.83 1.28 -24.92
CA GLY A 247 -7.06 0.90 -25.59
C GLY A 247 -8.23 0.80 -24.63
N TRP A 248 -9.36 0.30 -25.14
CA TRP A 248 -10.61 0.21 -24.39
C TRP A 248 -10.99 -1.23 -24.08
N ILE A 249 -11.42 -1.47 -22.85
CA ILE A 249 -11.91 -2.75 -22.34
C ILE A 249 -13.25 -2.55 -21.64
N HIS A 250 -14.12 -3.56 -21.69
CA HIS A 250 -15.39 -3.52 -20.99
C HIS A 250 -15.20 -3.79 -19.49
N GLU A 251 -15.95 -3.10 -18.63
CA GLU A 251 -15.78 -3.20 -17.17
C GLU A 251 -16.06 -4.60 -16.61
N SER A 252 -16.86 -5.42 -17.31
CA SER A 252 -17.13 -6.81 -16.93
C SER A 252 -15.92 -7.74 -17.07
N ASP A 253 -14.90 -7.33 -17.81
CA ASP A 253 -13.75 -8.17 -18.12
C ASP A 253 -12.61 -8.02 -17.10
N ILE A 254 -12.74 -7.07 -16.16
CA ILE A 254 -11.69 -6.69 -15.23
C ILE A 254 -12.19 -6.63 -13.79
N GLU A 255 -11.28 -6.82 -12.84
CA GLU A 255 -11.51 -6.61 -11.41
C GLU A 255 -10.48 -5.61 -10.88
N ILE A 256 -10.96 -4.56 -10.22
CA ILE A 256 -10.10 -3.48 -9.70
C ILE A 256 -9.30 -4.00 -8.50
N ILE A 257 -7.99 -3.70 -8.49
CA ILE A 257 -7.07 -4.08 -7.42
C ILE A 257 -7.48 -3.40 -6.13
#